data_AF-A0A1A9GQC4-F1
#
_entry.id   AF-A0A1A9GQC4-F1
#
_cell.length_a   1.000
_cell.length_b   1.000
_cell.length_c   1.000
_cell.angle_alpha   90.00
_cell.angle_beta   90.00
_cell.angle_gamma   90.00
#
_symmetry.space_group_name_H-M   'P 1'
#
loop_
_entity.id
_entity.type
_entity.pdbx_description
1 polymer ?
#
loop_
_entity_poly.entity_id
_entity_poly.type
_entity_poly.pdbx_seq_one_letter_code
_entity_poly.pdbx_strand_id
1 'polypeptide(L)'
;MSVGDQLGLDDNSELLDQARQKWPAWVAADPRLGVVDNFDDLRSWLPTVDHETSDPVLLALAMLAAPDGGGDIAAAAALAKCLLPGACRSRAG
;
A
#
# COMPACT_ATOMS: atom_id res chain seq x y z
N MET A 1 -16.45 -3.37 -16.11
CA MET A 1 -16.32 -4.18 -14.88
C MET A 1 -14.83 -4.42 -14.67
N SER A 2 -14.22 -3.71 -13.72
CA SER A 2 -12.81 -3.90 -13.34
C SER A 2 -12.75 -4.59 -11.99
N VAL A 3 -11.73 -5.42 -11.78
CA VAL A 3 -11.51 -6.20 -10.53
C VAL A 3 -11.48 -5.31 -9.27
N GLY A 4 -11.17 -4.02 -9.39
CA GLY A 4 -11.25 -3.04 -8.29
C GLY A 4 -12.67 -2.77 -7.75
N ASP A 5 -13.69 -2.85 -8.61
CA ASP A 5 -15.11 -2.70 -8.23
C ASP A 5 -15.57 -3.91 -7.40
N GLN A 6 -15.07 -5.10 -7.74
CA GLN A 6 -15.43 -6.37 -7.10
C GLN A 6 -14.71 -6.61 -5.76
N LEU A 7 -13.63 -5.86 -5.50
CA LEU A 7 -12.87 -5.91 -4.24
C LEU A 7 -13.24 -4.75 -3.29
N GLY A 8 -14.15 -3.85 -3.67
CA GLY A 8 -14.48 -2.68 -2.86
C GLY A 8 -13.26 -1.75 -2.67
N LEU A 9 -12.41 -1.66 -3.69
CA LEU A 9 -11.19 -0.84 -3.74
C LEU A 9 -11.35 0.25 -4.81
N ASP A 10 -12.47 0.96 -4.77
CA ASP A 10 -12.61 2.21 -5.53
C ASP A 10 -11.78 3.29 -4.81
N ASP A 11 -11.31 4.31 -5.53
CA ASP A 11 -10.53 5.41 -4.92
C ASP A 11 -11.31 6.19 -3.83
N ASN A 12 -12.61 5.87 -3.65
CA ASN A 12 -13.53 6.35 -2.61
C ASN A 12 -13.84 5.34 -1.48
N SER A 13 -13.07 4.27 -1.31
CA SER A 13 -13.29 3.35 -0.19
C SER A 13 -12.93 3.99 1.15
N GLU A 14 -13.85 3.96 2.12
CA GLU A 14 -13.62 4.46 3.49
C GLU A 14 -12.35 3.88 4.13
N LEU A 15 -11.95 2.66 3.73
CA LEU A 15 -10.70 2.03 4.16
C LEU A 15 -9.45 2.74 3.64
N LEU A 16 -9.48 3.27 2.41
CA LEU A 16 -8.37 4.06 1.87
C LEU A 16 -8.32 5.46 2.50
N ASP A 17 -9.47 6.04 2.83
CA ASP A 17 -9.52 7.29 3.59
C ASP A 17 -8.94 7.11 5.00
N GLN A 18 -9.30 6.03 5.68
CA GLN A 18 -8.68 5.65 6.96
C GLN A 18 -7.18 5.39 6.83
N ALA A 19 -6.73 4.74 5.74
CA ALA A 19 -5.31 4.54 5.48
C ALA A 19 -4.57 5.88 5.31
N ARG A 20 -5.17 6.85 4.60
CA ARG A 20 -4.61 8.21 4.46
C ARG A 20 -4.51 8.93 5.80
N GLN A 21 -5.53 8.83 6.65
CA GLN A 21 -5.51 9.43 7.98
C GLN A 21 -4.48 8.78 8.92
N LYS A 22 -4.30 7.46 8.81
CA LYS A 22 -3.34 6.69 9.62
C LYS A 22 -1.91 6.73 9.09
N TRP A 23 -1.71 7.10 7.82
CA TRP A 23 -0.40 7.19 7.17
C TRP A 23 0.67 7.92 7.99
N PRO A 24 0.47 9.15 8.49
CA PRO A 24 1.48 9.84 9.28
C PRO A 24 1.84 9.10 10.58
N ALA A 25 0.87 8.39 11.19
CA ALA A 25 1.13 7.58 12.37
C ALA A 25 1.94 6.32 12.02
N TRP A 26 1.67 5.69 10.86
CA TRP A 26 2.45 4.57 10.36
C TRP A 26 3.88 4.97 10.00
N VAL A 27 4.09 6.13 9.38
CA VAL A 27 5.42 6.68 9.09
C VAL A 27 6.19 7.00 10.38
N ALA A 28 5.51 7.50 11.41
CA ALA A 28 6.13 7.75 12.71
C ALA A 28 6.53 6.45 13.44
N ALA A 29 5.72 5.39 13.30
CA ALA A 29 6.02 4.08 13.86
C ALA A 29 7.10 3.32 13.06
N ASP A 30 7.09 3.47 11.74
CA ASP A 30 8.02 2.82 10.83
C ASP A 30 8.57 3.83 9.81
N PRO A 31 9.80 4.34 10.01
CA PRO A 31 10.38 5.34 9.13
C PRO A 31 10.61 4.83 7.70
N ARG A 32 10.55 3.51 7.47
CA ARG A 32 10.62 2.93 6.12
C ARG A 32 9.42 3.30 5.26
N LEU A 33 8.26 3.61 5.87
CA LEU A 33 7.07 4.07 5.16
C LEU A 33 7.18 5.54 4.73
N GLY A 34 8.11 6.31 5.29
CA GLY A 34 8.30 7.74 5.01
C GLY A 34 8.89 8.09 3.65
N VAL A 35 8.74 7.20 2.65
CA VAL A 35 9.22 7.42 1.28
C VAL A 35 8.36 8.45 0.51
N VAL A 36 7.11 8.63 0.95
CA VAL A 36 6.17 9.60 0.40
C VAL A 36 5.47 10.35 1.53
N ASP A 37 5.24 11.63 1.33
CA ASP A 37 4.52 12.49 2.28
C ASP A 37 3.04 12.09 2.36
N ASN A 38 2.45 11.75 1.22
CA ASN A 38 1.06 11.32 1.10
C ASN A 38 0.94 9.88 0.65
N PHE A 39 0.04 9.12 1.28
CA PHE A 39 -0.27 7.74 0.89
C PHE A 39 -0.68 7.60 -0.60
N ASP A 40 -1.34 8.61 -1.16
CA ASP A 40 -1.77 8.58 -2.57
C ASP A 40 -0.58 8.63 -3.56
N ASP A 41 0.52 9.28 -3.16
CA ASP A 41 1.77 9.34 -3.92
C ASP A 41 2.48 7.98 -3.99
N LEU A 42 2.21 7.07 -3.05
CA LEU A 42 2.88 5.77 -2.99
C LEU A 42 2.65 4.95 -4.26
N ARG A 43 1.47 5.08 -4.88
CA ARG A 43 1.13 4.39 -6.13
C ARG A 43 1.96 4.91 -7.31
N SER A 44 2.20 6.22 -7.34
CA SER A 44 3.00 6.88 -8.36
C SER A 44 4.50 6.69 -8.11
N TRP A 45 4.90 6.50 -6.85
CA TRP A 45 6.28 6.27 -6.43
C TRP A 45 6.78 4.85 -6.72
N LEU A 46 5.96 3.81 -6.50
CA LEU A 46 6.33 2.41 -6.74
C LEU A 46 7.00 2.13 -8.11
N PRO A 47 6.49 2.64 -9.25
CA PRO A 47 7.14 2.42 -10.55
C PRO A 47 8.40 3.26 -10.78
N THR A 48 8.71 4.23 -9.92
CA THR A 48 9.88 5.12 -10.05
C THR A 48 11.14 4.59 -9.37
N VAL A 49 11.00 3.56 -8.54
CA VAL A 49 12.07 2.98 -7.72
C VAL A 49 12.31 1.50 -8.03
N ASP A 50 13.50 1.03 -7.69
CA ASP A 50 13.84 -0.38 -7.82
C ASP A 50 13.14 -1.25 -6.77
N HIS A 51 13.05 -2.55 -7.08
CA HIS A 51 12.36 -3.50 -6.21
C HIS A 51 12.94 -3.52 -4.79
N GLU A 52 14.27 -3.46 -4.66
CA GLU A 52 14.99 -3.39 -3.38
C GLU A 52 14.60 -2.19 -2.50
N THR A 53 14.14 -1.10 -3.10
CA THR A 53 13.67 0.08 -2.37
C THR A 53 12.17 -0.02 -2.06
N SER A 54 11.37 -0.58 -2.98
CA SER A 54 9.93 -0.80 -2.77
C SER A 54 9.59 -1.93 -1.81
N ASP A 55 10.41 -2.99 -1.77
CA ASP A 55 10.18 -4.21 -1.00
C ASP A 55 10.07 -3.97 0.51
N PRO A 56 10.99 -3.22 1.17
CA PRO A 56 10.85 -2.92 2.60
C PRO A 56 9.61 -2.08 2.93
N VAL A 57 9.12 -1.25 2.00
CA VAL A 57 7.90 -0.44 2.16
C VAL A 57 6.66 -1.34 2.09
N LEU A 58 6.61 -2.24 1.11
CA LEU A 58 5.54 -3.23 0.96
C LEU A 58 5.53 -4.22 2.14
N LEU A 59 6.71 -4.61 2.63
CA LEU A 59 6.85 -5.46 3.82
C LEU A 59 6.34 -4.75 5.08
N ALA A 60 6.66 -3.47 5.27
CA ALA A 60 6.15 -2.68 6.39
C ALA A 60 4.62 -2.57 6.36
N LEU A 61 4.03 -2.32 5.18
CA LEU A 61 2.58 -2.36 4.99
C LEU A 61 1.98 -3.74 5.28
N ALA A 62 2.62 -4.81 4.83
CA ALA A 62 2.18 -6.18 5.09
C ALA A 62 2.25 -6.55 6.58
N MET A 63 3.26 -6.05 7.30
CA MET A 63 3.37 -6.23 8.75
C MET A 63 2.27 -5.49 9.50
N LEU A 64 1.89 -4.27 9.08
CA LEU A 64 0.76 -3.53 9.65
C LEU A 64 -0.58 -4.22 9.38
N ALA A 65 -0.72 -4.84 8.20
CA ALA A 65 -1.89 -5.62 7.84
C ALA A 65 -1.96 -6.97 8.58
N ALA A 66 -0.83 -7.47 9.09
CA ALA A 66 -0.78 -8.74 9.80
C ALA A 66 -1.53 -8.64 11.15
N PRO A 67 -2.18 -9.74 11.60
CA PRO A 67 -2.90 -9.76 12.88
C PRO A 67 -1.99 -9.45 14.09
N ASP A 68 -0.69 -9.78 14.01
CA ASP A 68 0.30 -9.45 15.04
C ASP A 68 0.73 -7.98 15.06
N GLY A 69 0.54 -7.23 13.96
CA GLY A 69 0.96 -5.83 13.80
C GLY A 69 -0.15 -4.80 14.01
N GLY A 70 -1.34 -5.23 14.40
CA GLY A 70 -2.51 -4.37 14.64
C GLY A 70 -3.77 -4.82 13.91
N GLY A 71 -3.67 -5.71 12.91
CA GLY A 71 -4.81 -6.21 12.17
C GLY A 71 -5.57 -5.12 11.41
N ASP A 72 -4.86 -4.06 10.99
CA ASP A 72 -5.46 -2.91 10.35
C ASP A 72 -5.94 -3.28 8.94
N ILE A 73 -7.26 -3.45 8.81
CA ILE A 73 -7.92 -3.72 7.51
C ILE A 73 -7.61 -2.60 6.51
N ALA A 74 -7.39 -1.37 6.98
CA ALA A 74 -6.94 -0.25 6.17
C ALA A 74 -5.53 -0.46 5.58
N ALA A 75 -4.61 -1.06 6.34
CA ALA A 75 -3.27 -1.40 5.84
C ALA A 75 -3.33 -2.55 4.82
N ALA A 76 -4.22 -3.53 5.02
CA ALA A 76 -4.48 -4.58 4.05
C ALA A 76 -5.05 -4.02 2.74
N ALA A 77 -5.99 -3.08 2.82
CA ALA A 77 -6.55 -2.38 1.66
C ALA A 77 -5.49 -1.53 0.94
N ALA A 78 -4.61 -0.85 1.69
CA ALA A 78 -3.49 -0.09 1.15
C ALA A 78 -2.51 -0.98 0.37
N LEU A 79 -2.10 -2.11 0.96
CA LEU A 79 -1.24 -3.10 0.31
C LEU A 79 -1.91 -3.67 -0.95
N ALA A 80 -3.20 -3.99 -0.88
CA ALA A 80 -3.96 -4.45 -2.04
C ALA A 80 -3.96 -3.41 -3.16
N LYS A 81 -4.18 -2.11 -2.85
CA LYS A 81 -4.13 -1.01 -3.83
C LYS A 81 -2.78 -0.93 -4.54
N CYS A 82 -1.68 -1.13 -3.81
CA CYS A 82 -0.33 -1.16 -4.36
C CYS A 82 -0.07 -2.35 -5.29
N LEU A 83 -0.69 -3.50 -5.02
CA LEU A 83 -0.51 -4.73 -5.80
C LEU A 83 -1.38 -4.79 -7.07
N LEU A 84 -2.47 -4.00 -7.16
CA LEU A 84 -3.56 -4.16 -8.13
C LEU A 84 -3.44 -3.44 -9.49
N PRO A 85 -2.27 -3.00 -9.99
CA PRO A 85 -1.75 -3.69 -11.16
C PRO A 85 -0.21 -3.63 -11.27
N GLY A 86 0.50 -4.27 -10.34
CA GLY A 86 1.90 -4.69 -10.55
C GLY A 86 2.01 -6.13 -11.08
N ALA A 87 0.97 -6.94 -10.87
CA ALA A 87 0.96 -8.38 -11.18
C ALA A 87 1.00 -8.74 -12.68
N CYS A 88 0.92 -7.76 -13.60
CA CYS A 88 1.11 -7.99 -15.03
C CYS A 88 2.54 -7.72 -15.53
N ARG A 89 3.48 -7.36 -14.64
CA ARG A 89 4.91 -7.29 -14.96
C ARG A 89 5.63 -8.55 -14.47
N SER A 90 5.14 -9.72 -14.89
CA SER A 90 6.03 -10.89 -14.96
C SER A 90 7.07 -10.58 -16.04
N ARG A 91 8.28 -10.25 -15.61
CA ARG A 91 9.44 -10.06 -16.46
C ARG A 91 9.70 -11.39 -17.19
N ALA A 92 9.50 -11.41 -18.51
CA ALA A 92 10.23 -12.32 -19.38
C ALA A 92 11.71 -11.92 -19.33
N GLY A 93 12.57 -12.90 -19.05
CA GLY A 93 14.02 -12.74 -18.97
C GLY A 93 14.62 -13.94 -18.26
#